data_AF-A0A1I1BQD0-F1
#
_entry.id   AF-A0A1I1BQD0-F1
#
_cell.length_a   1.000
_cell.length_b   1.000
_cell.length_c   1.000
_cell.angle_alpha   90.00
_cell.angle_beta   90.00
_cell.angle_gamma   90.00
#
_symmetry.space_group_name_H-M   'P 1'
#
loop_
_entity.id
_entity.type
_entity.pdbx_description
1 polymer ?
#
loop_
_entity_poly.entity_id
_entity_poly.type
_entity_poly.pdbx_seq_one_letter_code
_entity_poly.pdbx_strand_id
1 'polypeptide(L)'
;MTNWKRWLIALWAAWMLLAYIFAWQRATCGLPWEVACWVSGWQGLGDVILLGWVKDYQELLAGLAALGGGAAVVIAYRMQARDTANAMAKAAKLDAINSCNLSSQRFIDLAFDIAHGPNFGANFNSDLIVASYPRFSTIDTMLATVTMATLRDVLGFVSVQPTSDIRGRHITAAECYAIARILDFVGNNLDEAGTFDFKGTVDIPPATLRSHLAFLAVKPEALGTLRLFFDWNNRE
;
A
#
# COMPACT_ATOMS: atom_id res chain seq x y z
N MET A 1 -19.85 16.42 7.06
CA MET A 1 -20.01 17.06 5.74
C MET A 1 -21.38 17.75 5.60
N THR A 2 -21.69 18.78 6.38
CA THR A 2 -23.05 19.41 6.40
C THR A 2 -23.06 20.93 6.16
N ASN A 3 -21.89 21.57 6.03
CA ASN A 3 -21.80 23.04 5.93
C ASN A 3 -22.06 23.60 4.52
N TRP A 4 -21.94 22.76 3.48
CA TRP A 4 -22.18 23.14 2.08
C TRP A 4 -23.57 23.74 1.84
N LYS A 5 -24.61 23.18 2.49
CA LYS A 5 -25.99 23.66 2.36
C LYS A 5 -26.15 25.11 2.85
N ARG A 6 -25.44 25.50 3.91
CA ARG A 6 -25.50 26.88 4.47
C ARG A 6 -24.84 27.89 3.54
N TRP A 7 -23.72 27.52 2.94
CA TRP A 7 -23.03 28.36 1.96
C TRP A 7 -23.85 28.57 0.69
N LEU A 8 -24.51 27.52 0.19
CA LEU A 8 -25.42 27.63 -0.94
C LEU A 8 -26.57 28.61 -0.69
N ILE A 9 -27.22 28.51 0.48
CA ILE A 9 -28.32 29.41 0.87
C ILE A 9 -27.84 30.86 0.98
N ALA A 10 -26.68 31.09 1.59
CA ALA A 10 -26.11 32.44 1.71
C ALA A 10 -25.77 33.04 0.33
N LEU A 11 -25.23 32.24 -0.59
CA LEU A 11 -24.89 32.67 -1.94
C LEU A 11 -26.16 32.97 -2.75
N TRP A 12 -27.21 32.17 -2.58
CA TRP A 12 -28.52 32.39 -3.18
C TRP A 12 -29.21 33.66 -2.65
N ALA A 13 -29.15 33.89 -1.34
CA ALA A 13 -29.72 35.08 -0.71
C ALA A 13 -28.98 36.36 -1.14
N ALA A 14 -27.63 36.32 -1.18
CA ALA A 14 -26.82 37.43 -1.67
C ALA A 14 -27.12 37.74 -3.14
N TRP A 15 -27.32 36.71 -3.97
CA TRP A 15 -27.70 36.87 -5.37
C TRP A 15 -29.07 37.53 -5.54
N MET A 16 -30.10 37.08 -4.80
CA MET A 16 -31.44 37.69 -4.83
C MET A 16 -31.41 39.16 -4.39
N LEU A 17 -30.59 39.50 -3.39
CA LEU A 17 -30.44 40.87 -2.89
C LEU A 17 -29.77 41.78 -3.93
N LEU A 18 -28.74 41.30 -4.61
CA LEU A 18 -28.10 42.01 -5.73
C LEU A 18 -29.06 42.19 -6.91
N ALA A 19 -29.82 41.16 -7.27
CA ALA A 19 -30.83 41.24 -8.33
C ALA A 19 -31.89 42.30 -8.01
N TYR A 20 -32.34 42.36 -6.75
CA TYR A 20 -33.29 43.37 -6.28
C TYR A 20 -32.72 44.79 -6.38
N ILE A 21 -31.48 45.02 -5.93
CA ILE A 21 -30.82 46.33 -6.00
C ILE A 21 -30.62 46.78 -7.46
N PHE A 22 -30.21 45.86 -8.34
CA PHE A 22 -30.04 46.16 -9.76
C PHE A 22 -31.36 46.50 -10.46
N ALA A 23 -32.43 45.76 -10.15
CA ALA A 23 -33.77 46.05 -10.64
C ALA A 23 -34.22 47.44 -10.20
N TRP A 24 -33.91 47.84 -8.96
CA TRP A 24 -34.21 49.19 -8.47
C TRP A 24 -33.43 50.27 -9.23
N GLN A 25 -32.12 50.11 -9.41
CA GLN A 25 -31.30 51.15 -10.05
C GLN A 25 -31.63 51.37 -11.53
N ARG A 26 -32.15 50.36 -12.23
CA ARG A 26 -32.57 50.48 -13.63
C ARG A 26 -34.01 50.98 -13.82
N ALA A 27 -34.80 51.06 -12.75
CA ALA A 27 -36.14 51.63 -12.82
C ALA A 27 -36.03 53.14 -13.07
N THR A 28 -36.20 53.57 -14.32
CA THR A 28 -36.16 54.98 -14.74
C THR A 28 -37.40 55.77 -14.29
N CYS A 29 -38.39 55.09 -13.72
CA CYS A 29 -39.64 55.65 -13.26
C CYS A 29 -39.85 55.33 -11.79
N GLY A 30 -39.61 56.32 -10.93
CA GLY A 30 -40.10 56.41 -9.55
C GLY A 30 -40.19 55.10 -8.75
N LEU A 31 -41.20 55.01 -7.89
CA LEU A 31 -41.44 53.82 -7.06
C LEU A 31 -41.91 52.65 -7.95
N PRO A 32 -41.35 51.43 -7.80
CA PRO A 32 -41.63 50.30 -8.69
C PRO A 32 -43.07 49.77 -8.62
N TRP A 33 -43.90 50.32 -7.73
CA TRP A 33 -45.30 49.96 -7.53
C TRP A 33 -46.27 50.95 -8.17
N GLU A 34 -45.77 52.00 -8.83
CA GLU A 34 -46.63 52.88 -9.64
C GLU A 34 -47.11 52.15 -10.90
N VAL A 35 -48.42 52.19 -11.12
CA VAL A 35 -49.12 51.48 -12.21
C VAL A 35 -48.55 51.82 -13.59
N ALA A 36 -48.02 53.03 -13.76
CA ALA A 36 -47.41 53.50 -14.99
C ALA A 36 -46.13 52.74 -15.38
N CYS A 37 -45.44 52.10 -14.42
CA CYS A 37 -44.21 51.35 -14.69
C CYS A 37 -44.29 49.85 -14.48
N TRP A 38 -45.51 49.32 -14.27
CA TRP A 38 -45.75 47.89 -14.17
C TRP A 38 -45.27 47.11 -15.40
N VAL A 39 -45.49 47.64 -16.61
CA VAL A 39 -45.07 46.99 -17.87
C VAL A 39 -43.55 46.95 -18.02
N SER A 40 -42.86 48.04 -17.65
CA SER A 40 -41.39 48.10 -17.69
C SER A 40 -40.76 47.21 -16.62
N GLY A 41 -41.38 47.11 -15.44
CA GLY A 41 -41.01 46.16 -14.39
C GLY A 41 -41.11 44.71 -14.86
N TRP A 42 -42.17 44.33 -15.59
CA TRP A 42 -42.31 42.98 -16.14
C TRP A 42 -41.30 42.66 -17.25
N GLN A 43 -40.94 43.64 -18.08
CA GLN A 43 -39.86 43.48 -19.06
C GLN A 43 -38.49 43.33 -18.38
N GLY A 44 -38.20 44.12 -17.35
CA GLY A 44 -36.97 43.99 -16.56
C GLY A 44 -36.89 42.66 -15.81
N LEU A 45 -38.00 42.20 -15.23
CA LEU A 45 -38.11 40.88 -14.60
C LEU A 45 -37.93 39.76 -15.64
N GLY A 46 -38.50 39.94 -16.83
CA GLY A 46 -38.30 39.08 -17.99
C GLY A 46 -36.83 38.96 -18.37
N ASP A 47 -36.10 40.07 -18.52
CA ASP A 47 -34.66 40.08 -18.83
C ASP A 47 -33.80 39.46 -17.73
N VAL A 48 -34.20 39.56 -16.46
CA VAL A 48 -33.50 38.89 -15.35
C VAL A 48 -33.76 37.37 -15.38
N ILE A 49 -35.00 36.94 -15.62
CA ILE A 49 -35.40 35.53 -15.70
C ILE A 49 -34.82 34.86 -16.96
N LEU A 50 -34.84 35.56 -18.10
CA LEU A 50 -34.28 35.11 -19.38
C LEU A 50 -32.75 35.26 -19.44
N LEU A 51 -32.11 35.73 -18.36
CA LEU A 51 -30.65 35.95 -18.30
C LEU A 51 -30.16 36.86 -19.43
N GLY A 52 -30.94 37.86 -19.85
CA GLY A 52 -30.56 38.80 -20.92
C GLY A 52 -29.24 39.53 -20.62
N TRP A 53 -28.98 39.80 -19.34
CA TRP A 53 -27.71 40.38 -18.87
C TRP A 53 -26.50 39.46 -19.07
N VAL A 54 -26.68 38.12 -19.14
CA VAL A 54 -25.57 37.18 -19.37
C VAL A 54 -24.93 37.40 -20.74
N LYS A 55 -25.67 37.92 -21.72
CA LYS A 55 -25.14 38.16 -23.06
C LYS A 55 -23.98 39.16 -23.05
N ASP A 56 -24.05 40.18 -22.20
CA ASP A 56 -23.00 41.19 -22.04
C ASP A 56 -21.80 40.68 -21.22
N TYR A 57 -21.99 39.65 -20.40
CA TYR A 57 -20.95 39.07 -19.53
C TYR A 57 -20.55 37.64 -19.94
N GLN A 58 -20.92 37.20 -21.14
CA GLN A 58 -20.74 35.82 -21.58
C GLN A 58 -19.26 35.41 -21.57
N GLU A 59 -18.36 36.30 -22.00
CA GLU A 59 -16.92 36.07 -21.98
C GLU A 59 -16.36 35.97 -20.56
N LEU A 60 -16.87 36.78 -19.63
CA LEU A 60 -16.40 36.80 -18.24
C LEU A 60 -16.88 35.55 -17.47
N LEU A 61 -18.13 35.12 -17.70
CA LEU A 61 -18.67 33.87 -17.18
C LEU A 61 -17.97 32.66 -17.80
N ALA A 62 -17.66 32.68 -19.10
CA ALA A 62 -16.86 31.64 -19.74
C ALA A 62 -15.45 31.55 -19.14
N GLY A 63 -14.80 32.70 -18.87
CA GLY A 63 -13.51 32.76 -18.18
C GLY A 63 -13.56 32.19 -16.76
N LEU A 64 -14.59 32.55 -15.98
CA LEU A 64 -14.80 31.99 -14.63
C LEU A 64 -15.08 30.49 -14.66
N ALA A 65 -15.90 30.02 -15.61
CA ALA A 65 -16.17 28.60 -15.79
C ALA A 65 -14.89 27.84 -16.20
N ALA A 66 -14.05 28.43 -17.06
CA ALA A 66 -12.77 27.85 -17.44
C ALA A 66 -11.80 27.76 -16.25
N LEU A 67 -11.73 28.80 -15.40
CA LEU A 67 -10.92 28.79 -14.18
C LEU A 67 -11.44 27.76 -13.16
N GLY A 68 -12.76 27.70 -12.96
CA GLY A 68 -13.40 26.70 -12.09
C GLY A 68 -13.17 25.27 -12.59
N GLY A 69 -13.32 25.05 -13.89
CA GLY A 69 -13.01 23.78 -14.54
C GLY A 69 -11.54 23.39 -14.39
N GLY A 70 -10.62 24.32 -14.63
CA GLY A 70 -9.18 24.09 -14.44
C GLY A 70 -8.81 23.74 -12.99
N ALA A 71 -9.38 24.45 -12.01
CA ALA A 71 -9.16 24.15 -10.60
C ALA A 71 -9.70 22.77 -10.20
N ALA A 72 -10.88 22.39 -10.68
CA ALA A 72 -11.46 21.07 -10.43
C ALA A 72 -10.58 19.94 -10.99
N VAL A 73 -10.04 20.13 -12.20
CA VAL A 73 -9.12 19.17 -12.83
C VAL A 73 -7.84 19.01 -12.00
N VAL A 74 -7.23 20.09 -11.52
CA VAL A 74 -6.02 20.01 -10.67
C VAL A 74 -6.31 19.27 -9.35
N ILE A 75 -7.46 19.52 -8.73
CA ILE A 75 -7.86 18.82 -7.51
C ILE A 75 -8.08 17.32 -7.79
N ALA A 76 -8.76 16.99 -8.87
CA ALA A 76 -9.00 15.61 -9.29
C ALA A 76 -7.67 14.86 -9.54
N TYR A 77 -6.72 15.48 -10.25
CA TYR A 77 -5.39 14.90 -10.47
C TYR A 77 -4.63 14.65 -9.16
N ARG A 78 -4.72 15.56 -8.19
CA ARG A 78 -4.08 15.37 -6.88
C ARG A 78 -4.69 14.22 -6.08
N MET A 79 -6.00 14.06 -6.15
CA MET A 79 -6.69 12.93 -5.51
C MET A 79 -6.28 11.61 -6.17
N GLN A 80 -6.32 11.56 -7.51
CA GLN A 80 -5.91 10.38 -8.27
C GLN A 80 -4.46 9.99 -8.00
N ALA A 81 -3.52 10.94 -7.93
CA ALA A 81 -2.11 10.67 -7.62
C ALA A 81 -1.90 10.10 -6.21
N ARG A 82 -2.71 10.53 -5.23
CA ARG A 82 -2.67 9.96 -3.87
C ARG A 82 -3.24 8.55 -3.84
N ASP A 83 -4.35 8.33 -4.53
CA ASP A 83 -4.99 7.02 -4.58
C ASP A 83 -4.13 5.99 -5.31
N THR A 84 -3.45 6.39 -6.40
CA THR A 84 -2.49 5.51 -7.08
C THR A 84 -1.28 5.20 -6.22
N ALA A 85 -0.72 6.18 -5.49
CA ALA A 85 0.39 5.95 -4.57
C ALA A 85 0.00 4.97 -3.45
N ASN A 86 -1.19 5.14 -2.85
CA ASN A 86 -1.71 4.24 -1.83
C ASN A 86 -1.98 2.83 -2.38
N ALA A 87 -2.49 2.73 -3.62
CA ALA A 87 -2.71 1.45 -4.28
C ALA A 87 -1.38 0.73 -4.57
N MET A 88 -0.35 1.46 -5.02
CA MET A 88 0.99 0.91 -5.25
C MET A 88 1.63 0.43 -3.95
N ALA A 89 1.52 1.18 -2.84
CA ALA A 89 2.03 0.76 -1.54
C ALA A 89 1.37 -0.54 -1.04
N LYS A 90 0.03 -0.64 -1.17
CA LYS A 90 -0.70 -1.87 -0.83
C LYS A 90 -0.30 -3.05 -1.71
N ALA A 91 -0.15 -2.83 -3.00
CA ALA A 91 0.32 -3.86 -3.93
C ALA A 91 1.74 -4.32 -3.59
N ALA A 92 2.64 -3.39 -3.26
CA ALA A 92 4.00 -3.70 -2.85
C ALA A 92 4.04 -4.52 -1.55
N LYS A 93 3.21 -4.17 -0.55
CA LYS A 93 3.07 -4.95 0.68
C LYS A 93 2.59 -6.37 0.39
N LEU A 94 1.53 -6.53 -0.41
CA LEU A 94 1.00 -7.85 -0.76
C LEU A 94 2.03 -8.69 -1.52
N ASP A 95 2.81 -8.07 -2.41
CA ASP A 95 3.88 -8.75 -3.15
C ASP A 95 5.03 -9.19 -2.22
N ALA A 96 5.38 -8.36 -1.23
CA ALA A 96 6.35 -8.71 -0.20
C ALA A 96 5.88 -9.88 0.67
N ILE A 97 4.62 -9.87 1.13
CA ILE A 97 4.00 -10.98 1.87
C ILE A 97 4.05 -12.27 1.05
N ASN A 98 3.63 -12.20 -0.22
CA ASN A 98 3.63 -13.36 -1.11
C ASN A 98 5.05 -13.91 -1.33
N SER A 99 6.04 -13.03 -1.52
CA SER A 99 7.44 -13.43 -1.71
C SER A 99 8.02 -14.12 -0.47
N CYS A 100 7.74 -13.59 0.73
CA CYS A 100 8.11 -14.20 2.01
C CYS A 100 7.45 -15.57 2.20
N ASN A 101 6.14 -15.68 1.99
CA ASN A 101 5.39 -16.93 2.18
C ASN A 101 5.83 -18.01 1.19
N LEU A 102 5.96 -17.65 -0.09
CA LEU A 102 6.38 -18.57 -1.13
C LEU A 102 7.81 -19.09 -0.87
N SER A 103 8.73 -18.20 -0.50
CA SER A 103 10.11 -18.59 -0.22
C SER A 103 10.22 -19.39 1.07
N SER A 104 9.44 -19.04 2.11
CA SER A 104 9.33 -19.82 3.35
C SER A 104 8.89 -21.26 3.07
N GLN A 105 7.84 -21.44 2.26
CA GLN A 105 7.37 -22.76 1.84
C GLN A 105 8.45 -23.53 1.09
N ARG A 106 9.20 -22.89 0.19
CA ARG A 106 10.31 -23.55 -0.53
C ARG A 106 11.42 -24.02 0.40
N PHE A 107 11.76 -23.26 1.43
CA PHE A 107 12.71 -23.70 2.44
C PHE A 107 12.16 -24.86 3.29
N ILE A 108 10.87 -24.88 3.60
CA ILE A 108 10.22 -26.01 4.29
C ILE A 108 10.27 -27.28 3.43
N ASP A 109 9.90 -27.18 2.15
CA ASP A 109 9.94 -28.28 1.20
C ASP A 109 11.37 -28.83 1.06
N LEU A 110 12.34 -27.92 0.95
CA LEU A 110 13.76 -28.28 0.86
C LEU A 110 14.27 -28.92 2.15
N ALA A 111 13.89 -28.40 3.32
CA ALA A 111 14.26 -28.99 4.60
C ALA A 111 13.73 -30.42 4.72
N PHE A 112 12.48 -30.64 4.30
CA PHE A 112 11.86 -31.96 4.31
C PHE A 112 12.58 -32.93 3.38
N ASP A 113 12.90 -32.50 2.15
CA ASP A 113 13.64 -33.31 1.17
C ASP A 113 15.06 -33.61 1.67
N ILE A 114 15.79 -32.63 2.21
CA ILE A 114 17.12 -32.85 2.79
C ILE A 114 17.06 -33.83 3.96
N ALA A 115 16.06 -33.75 4.83
CA ALA A 115 15.96 -34.64 5.99
C ALA A 115 15.54 -36.08 5.64
N HIS A 116 14.67 -36.28 4.63
CA HIS A 116 14.03 -37.59 4.39
C HIS A 116 14.28 -38.17 3.00
N GLY A 117 14.63 -37.34 2.02
CA GLY A 117 14.78 -37.72 0.63
C GLY A 117 15.96 -38.66 0.41
N PRO A 118 15.81 -39.74 -0.38
CA PRO A 118 16.92 -40.58 -0.80
C PRO A 118 17.82 -39.87 -1.83
N ASN A 119 17.25 -38.94 -2.60
CA ASN A 119 17.91 -38.13 -3.63
C ASN A 119 17.61 -36.64 -3.41
N PHE A 120 18.00 -36.13 -2.25
CA PHE A 120 17.67 -34.77 -1.84
C PHE A 120 18.30 -33.74 -2.79
N GLY A 121 17.52 -32.71 -3.15
CA GLY A 121 17.98 -31.57 -3.97
C GLY A 121 18.04 -31.80 -5.48
N ALA A 122 17.78 -33.02 -5.98
CA ALA A 122 17.79 -33.30 -7.43
C ALA A 122 16.74 -32.50 -8.22
N ASN A 123 15.64 -32.11 -7.57
CA ASN A 123 14.55 -31.34 -8.17
C ASN A 123 14.40 -29.93 -7.58
N PHE A 124 15.34 -29.50 -6.73
CA PHE A 124 15.23 -28.18 -6.12
C PHE A 124 15.57 -27.10 -7.13
N ASN A 125 14.58 -26.28 -7.46
CA ASN A 125 14.81 -25.07 -8.26
C ASN A 125 14.93 -23.85 -7.32
N SER A 126 16.14 -23.30 -7.22
CA SER A 126 16.46 -22.09 -6.46
C SER A 126 16.00 -20.79 -7.14
N ASP A 127 15.67 -20.81 -8.43
CA ASP A 127 15.37 -19.62 -9.25
C ASP A 127 14.28 -18.75 -8.64
N LEU A 128 13.31 -19.36 -7.98
CA LEU A 128 12.20 -18.64 -7.36
C LEU A 128 12.65 -17.81 -6.14
N ILE A 129 13.52 -18.38 -5.31
CA ILE A 129 14.09 -17.68 -4.14
C ILE A 129 15.05 -16.60 -4.63
N VAL A 130 15.82 -16.89 -5.68
CA VAL A 130 16.73 -15.91 -6.31
C VAL A 130 15.97 -14.76 -6.94
N ALA A 131 14.87 -15.04 -7.65
CA ALA A 131 14.00 -14.02 -8.25
C ALA A 131 13.32 -13.14 -7.18
N SER A 132 13.13 -13.66 -5.97
CA SER A 132 12.57 -12.92 -4.83
C SER A 132 13.59 -11.98 -4.17
N TYR A 133 14.87 -12.04 -4.53
CA TYR A 133 15.94 -11.23 -3.93
C TYR A 133 15.68 -9.72 -3.92
N PRO A 134 15.27 -9.09 -5.05
CA PRO A 134 15.03 -7.65 -5.05
C PRO A 134 13.95 -7.27 -4.04
N ARG A 135 12.95 -8.15 -3.85
CA ARG A 135 11.88 -7.95 -2.86
C ARG A 135 12.40 -8.03 -1.44
N PHE A 136 13.24 -9.00 -1.12
CA PHE A 136 13.88 -9.05 0.19
C PHE A 136 14.71 -7.80 0.45
N SER A 137 15.47 -7.33 -0.54
CA SER A 137 16.30 -6.13 -0.36
C SER A 137 15.47 -4.85 -0.13
N THR A 138 14.26 -4.78 -0.67
CA THR A 138 13.32 -3.67 -0.38
C THR A 138 12.65 -3.78 0.98
N ILE A 139 12.46 -5.00 1.50
CA ILE A 139 11.95 -5.22 2.86
C ILE A 139 13.02 -4.84 3.87
N ASP A 140 14.19 -5.49 3.76
CA ASP A 140 15.38 -5.28 4.58
C ASP A 140 16.63 -5.91 3.93
N THR A 141 17.74 -5.17 3.88
CA THR A 141 18.98 -5.63 3.23
C THR A 141 19.68 -6.77 3.97
N MET A 142 19.54 -6.83 5.29
CA MET A 142 20.07 -7.91 6.13
C MET A 142 19.25 -9.18 5.93
N LEU A 143 17.92 -9.10 5.82
CA LEU A 143 17.07 -10.24 5.48
C LEU A 143 17.48 -10.86 4.14
N ALA A 144 17.69 -10.03 3.11
CA ALA A 144 18.13 -10.49 1.80
C ALA A 144 19.49 -11.20 1.86
N THR A 145 20.43 -10.63 2.62
CA THR A 145 21.78 -11.18 2.79
C THR A 145 21.75 -12.52 3.52
N VAL A 146 21.02 -12.61 4.63
CA VAL A 146 20.89 -13.83 5.43
C VAL A 146 20.22 -14.94 4.60
N THR A 147 19.12 -14.62 3.92
CA THR A 147 18.40 -15.59 3.06
C THR A 147 19.30 -16.12 1.94
N MET A 148 20.06 -15.25 1.28
CA MET A 148 20.97 -15.65 0.21
C MET A 148 22.19 -16.42 0.71
N ALA A 149 22.75 -16.04 1.86
CA ALA A 149 23.84 -16.77 2.48
C ALA A 149 23.41 -18.20 2.79
N THR A 150 22.26 -18.38 3.46
CA THR A 150 21.74 -19.72 3.77
C THR A 150 21.40 -20.49 2.50
N LEU A 151 20.78 -19.87 1.48
CA LEU A 151 20.52 -20.54 0.21
C LEU A 151 21.80 -21.07 -0.44
N ARG A 152 22.86 -20.25 -0.47
CA ARG A 152 24.15 -20.65 -1.03
C ARG A 152 24.78 -21.80 -0.25
N ASP A 153 24.73 -21.74 1.08
CA ASP A 153 25.34 -22.74 1.95
C ASP A 153 24.59 -24.09 1.81
N VAL A 154 23.25 -24.05 1.72
CA VAL A 154 22.41 -25.22 1.43
C VAL A 154 22.68 -25.80 0.04
N LEU A 155 22.79 -24.97 -1.00
CA LEU A 155 23.13 -25.44 -2.35
C LEU A 155 24.54 -26.05 -2.42
N GLY A 156 25.50 -25.45 -1.70
CA GLY A 156 26.85 -25.99 -1.54
C GLY A 156 26.83 -27.37 -0.86
N PHE A 157 26.01 -27.52 0.18
CA PHE A 157 25.81 -28.79 0.85
C PHE A 157 25.21 -29.86 -0.08
N VAL A 158 24.13 -29.51 -0.78
CA VAL A 158 23.40 -30.42 -1.70
C VAL A 158 24.28 -30.87 -2.86
N SER A 159 25.17 -30.01 -3.37
CA SER A 159 26.02 -30.32 -4.52
C SER A 159 27.26 -31.17 -4.19
N VAL A 160 27.72 -31.15 -2.94
CA VAL A 160 29.04 -31.73 -2.56
C VAL A 160 28.91 -32.95 -1.64
N GLN A 161 27.92 -33.01 -0.75
CA GLN A 161 27.94 -34.00 0.31
C GLN A 161 27.45 -35.40 -0.10
N PRO A 162 28.13 -36.47 0.39
CA PRO A 162 27.64 -37.82 0.25
C PRO A 162 26.35 -38.02 1.07
N THR A 163 25.40 -38.78 0.53
CA THR A 163 24.08 -39.07 1.13
C THR A 163 24.13 -39.71 2.52
N SER A 164 25.32 -40.15 2.97
CA SER A 164 25.59 -40.80 4.24
C SER A 164 25.82 -39.87 5.44
N ASP A 165 26.05 -38.56 5.26
CA ASP A 165 26.20 -37.61 6.38
C ASP A 165 24.84 -37.19 6.96
N ILE A 166 24.24 -38.07 7.76
CA ILE A 166 22.93 -37.84 8.40
C ILE A 166 22.95 -36.59 9.29
N ARG A 167 24.04 -36.36 10.02
CA ARG A 167 24.14 -35.22 10.93
C ARG A 167 24.20 -33.92 10.16
N GLY A 168 25.02 -33.85 9.10
CA GLY A 168 25.06 -32.71 8.19
C GLY A 168 23.68 -32.39 7.63
N ARG A 169 22.97 -33.41 7.14
CA ARG A 169 21.62 -33.26 6.57
C ARG A 169 20.64 -32.65 7.57
N HIS A 170 20.62 -33.15 8.80
CA HIS A 170 19.72 -32.65 9.83
C HIS A 170 20.04 -31.19 10.20
N ILE A 171 21.32 -30.81 10.27
CA ILE A 171 21.72 -29.41 10.54
C ILE A 171 21.29 -28.51 9.38
N THR A 172 21.58 -28.88 8.14
CA THR A 172 21.18 -28.09 6.96
C THR A 172 19.65 -27.97 6.84
N ALA A 173 18.90 -29.05 7.11
CA ALA A 173 17.44 -29.00 7.16
C ALA A 173 16.93 -28.07 8.27
N ALA A 174 17.59 -28.08 9.44
CA ALA A 174 17.27 -27.19 10.54
C ALA A 174 17.51 -25.70 10.19
N GLU A 175 18.58 -25.38 9.46
CA GLU A 175 18.84 -24.03 8.95
C GLU A 175 17.76 -23.57 7.96
N CYS A 176 17.31 -24.46 7.06
CA CYS A 176 16.19 -24.19 6.17
C CYS A 176 14.90 -23.88 6.95
N TYR A 177 14.57 -24.68 7.99
CA TYR A 177 13.41 -24.39 8.84
C TYR A 177 13.55 -23.06 9.58
N ALA A 178 14.77 -22.70 10.03
CA ALA A 178 15.01 -21.43 10.70
C ALA A 178 14.75 -20.24 9.75
N ILE A 179 15.29 -20.27 8.52
CA ILE A 179 15.01 -19.23 7.52
C ILE A 179 13.54 -19.18 7.13
N ALA A 180 12.89 -20.33 6.95
CA ALA A 180 11.46 -20.37 6.67
C ALA A 180 10.65 -19.65 7.76
N ARG A 181 11.00 -19.87 9.04
CA ARG A 181 10.36 -19.22 10.16
C ARG A 181 10.63 -17.71 10.19
N ILE A 182 11.87 -17.29 9.91
CA ILE A 182 12.21 -15.87 9.79
C ILE A 182 11.38 -15.20 8.70
N LEU A 183 11.31 -15.79 7.50
CA LEU A 183 10.56 -15.24 6.37
C LEU A 183 9.06 -15.16 6.67
N ASP A 184 8.49 -16.20 7.27
CA ASP A 184 7.09 -16.22 7.70
C ASP A 184 6.81 -15.14 8.75
N PHE A 185 7.67 -15.00 9.76
CA PHE A 185 7.52 -13.96 10.77
C PHE A 185 7.61 -12.55 10.16
N VAL A 186 8.61 -12.29 9.31
CA VAL A 186 8.74 -11.00 8.63
C VAL A 186 7.51 -10.71 7.78
N GLY A 187 7.06 -11.68 6.96
CA GLY A 187 5.89 -11.52 6.11
C GLY A 187 4.63 -11.13 6.88
N ASN A 188 4.45 -11.69 8.07
CA ASN A 188 3.30 -11.39 8.95
C ASN A 188 3.41 -10.06 9.69
N ASN A 189 4.60 -9.44 9.77
CA ASN A 189 4.86 -8.23 10.55
C ASN A 189 5.30 -7.02 9.69
N LEU A 190 5.08 -7.06 8.37
CA LEU A 190 5.37 -5.93 7.48
C LEU A 190 4.54 -4.69 7.82
N ASP A 191 5.18 -3.52 7.76
CA ASP A 191 4.52 -2.22 7.92
C ASP A 191 3.58 -1.87 6.74
N GLU A 192 3.00 -0.67 6.71
CA GLU A 192 2.15 -0.22 5.60
C GLU A 192 2.91 -0.01 4.28
N ALA A 193 4.21 0.24 4.35
CA ALA A 193 5.09 0.41 3.20
C ALA A 193 5.62 -0.92 2.64
N GLY A 194 5.41 -2.03 3.34
CA GLY A 194 5.96 -3.34 2.99
C GLY A 194 7.42 -3.51 3.42
N THR A 195 7.86 -2.78 4.44
CA THR A 195 9.21 -2.89 5.04
C THR A 195 9.16 -3.50 6.43
N PHE A 196 10.31 -3.95 6.92
CA PHE A 196 10.46 -4.52 8.26
C PHE A 196 11.86 -4.23 8.80
N ASP A 197 11.97 -3.68 10.01
CA ASP A 197 13.29 -3.45 10.63
C ASP A 197 13.84 -4.76 11.20
N PHE A 198 14.48 -5.54 10.34
CA PHE A 198 15.03 -6.84 10.71
C PHE A 198 16.21 -6.71 11.67
N LYS A 199 17.00 -5.63 11.55
CA LYS A 199 18.17 -5.38 12.39
C LYS A 199 17.79 -4.96 13.81
N GLY A 200 16.72 -4.18 13.95
CA GLY A 200 16.19 -3.75 15.24
C GLY A 200 15.37 -4.82 15.96
N THR A 201 14.84 -5.80 15.23
CA THR A 201 14.04 -6.88 15.80
C THR A 201 14.92 -8.03 16.26
N VAL A 202 15.23 -8.04 17.56
CA VAL A 202 15.70 -9.23 18.27
C VAL A 202 14.46 -9.87 18.89
N ASP A 203 14.37 -11.20 18.95
CA ASP A 203 13.30 -11.97 19.62
C ASP A 203 12.18 -12.54 18.72
N ILE A 204 12.52 -13.14 17.58
CA ILE A 204 11.54 -13.92 16.80
C ILE A 204 11.13 -15.16 17.61
N PRO A 205 9.82 -15.40 17.86
CA PRO A 205 9.37 -16.58 18.58
C PRO A 205 9.62 -17.83 17.73
N PRO A 206 10.34 -18.84 18.26
CA PRO A 206 10.74 -20.02 17.50
C PRO A 206 9.54 -20.90 17.11
N ALA A 207 8.44 -20.89 17.86
CA ALA A 207 7.20 -21.61 17.53
C ALA A 207 7.45 -23.05 17.01
N THR A 208 6.98 -23.35 15.79
CA THR A 208 7.13 -24.66 15.11
C THR A 208 8.57 -25.07 14.83
N LEU A 209 9.54 -24.15 14.88
CA LEU A 209 10.96 -24.46 14.72
C LEU A 209 11.44 -25.42 15.83
N ARG A 210 10.97 -25.25 17.07
CA ARG A 210 11.37 -26.14 18.19
C ARG A 210 10.99 -27.59 17.94
N SER A 211 9.78 -27.83 17.44
CA SER A 211 9.32 -29.17 17.10
C SER A 211 10.14 -29.78 15.97
N HIS A 212 10.48 -28.99 14.94
CA HIS A 212 11.32 -29.48 13.84
C HIS A 212 12.75 -29.80 14.30
N LEU A 213 13.36 -28.94 15.13
CA LEU A 213 14.68 -29.18 15.71
C LEU A 213 14.70 -30.44 16.59
N ALA A 214 13.69 -30.62 17.44
CA ALA A 214 13.54 -31.80 18.28
C ALA A 214 13.39 -33.07 17.44
N PHE A 215 12.58 -33.03 16.39
CA PHE A 215 12.40 -34.14 15.46
C PHE A 215 13.70 -34.51 14.74
N LEU A 216 14.48 -33.52 14.33
CA LEU A 216 15.80 -33.72 13.68
C LEU A 216 16.92 -34.06 14.68
N ALA A 217 16.65 -34.09 15.99
CA ALA A 217 17.65 -34.22 17.05
C ALA A 217 18.78 -33.17 16.97
N VAL A 218 18.46 -31.96 16.49
CA VAL A 218 19.39 -30.83 16.36
C VAL A 218 19.18 -29.86 17.51
N LYS A 219 20.26 -29.48 18.20
CA LYS A 219 20.19 -28.45 19.23
C LYS A 219 20.27 -27.04 18.63
N PRO A 220 19.64 -26.02 19.24
CA PRO A 220 19.67 -24.65 18.73
C PRO A 220 21.07 -24.08 18.48
N GLU A 221 22.09 -24.52 19.23
CA GLU A 221 23.46 -24.06 19.06
C GLU A 221 24.06 -24.48 17.71
N ALA A 222 23.52 -25.53 17.08
CA ALA A 222 23.97 -25.99 15.77
C ALA A 222 23.52 -25.05 14.62
N LEU A 223 22.57 -24.14 14.85
CA LEU A 223 22.10 -23.16 13.86
C LEU A 223 23.08 -21.98 13.66
N GLY A 224 24.21 -21.96 14.38
CA GLY A 224 25.24 -20.93 14.22
C GLY A 224 24.72 -19.51 14.49
N THR A 225 24.84 -18.63 13.49
CA THR A 225 24.39 -17.23 13.58
C THR A 225 22.88 -17.08 13.53
N LEU A 226 22.16 -18.01 12.88
CA LEU A 226 20.70 -17.95 12.78
C LEU A 226 20.02 -18.04 14.14
N ARG A 227 20.67 -18.70 15.12
CA ARG A 227 20.13 -18.81 16.49
C ARG A 227 19.91 -17.45 17.15
N LEU A 228 20.65 -16.42 16.75
CA LEU A 228 20.63 -15.10 17.37
C LEU A 228 19.35 -14.31 17.05
N PHE A 229 18.61 -14.71 16.03
CA PHE A 229 17.34 -14.07 15.67
C PHE A 229 16.16 -14.54 16.51
N PHE A 230 16.31 -15.63 17.26
CA PHE A 230 15.20 -16.26 17.97
C PHE A 230 15.28 -16.06 19.48
N ASP A 231 14.12 -15.82 20.10
CA ASP A 231 13.99 -15.90 21.55
C ASP A 231 13.70 -17.34 21.99
N TRP A 232 14.77 -18.03 22.41
CA TRP A 232 14.70 -19.41 22.91
C TRP A 232 14.10 -19.53 24.32
N ASN A 233 13.79 -18.41 24.99
CA ASN A 233 13.05 -18.44 26.25
C ASN A 233 11.54 -18.40 26.04
N ASN A 234 11.08 -17.74 24.97
CA ASN A 234 9.66 -17.64 24.64
C ASN A 234 9.08 -18.99 24.14
N ARG A 235 8.09 -19.52 24.86
CA ARG A 235 7.49 -20.85 24.62
C ARG A 235 6.22 -20.79 23.75
N GLU A 236 5.78 -19.60 23.35
CA GLU A 236 4.63 -19.40 22.44
C GLU A 236 5.05 -19.61 20.98
#